data_AF-Q4UN19-F1
#
_entry.id   AF-Q4UN19-F1
#
_cell.length_a   1.000
_cell.length_b   1.000
_cell.length_c   1.000
_cell.angle_alpha   90.00
_cell.angle_beta   90.00
_cell.angle_gamma   90.00
#
_symmetry.space_group_name_H-M   'P 1'
#
loop_
_entity.id
_entity.type
_entity.pdbx_description
1 polymer ?
#
loop_
_entity_poly.entity_id
_entity_poly.type
_entity_poly.pdbx_seq_one_letter_code
_entity_poly.pdbx_strand_id
1 'polypeptide(L)' 'MEDISSWKEKFKICVYAKKLIDKLEYLNTKVKNPVDIEEIKKGIYYVRKYHGLQMR' A
#
# COMPACT_ATOMS: atom_id res chain seq x y z
N MET A 1 4.43 -10.04 14.34
CA MET A 1 4.29 -8.83 13.50
C MET A 1 3.29 -7.93 14.20
N GLU A 2 3.77 -7.07 15.10
CA GLU A 2 2.93 -6.36 16.08
C GLU A 2 1.96 -5.32 15.48
N ASP A 3 2.10 -4.97 14.20
CA ASP A 3 1.27 -3.93 13.54
C ASP A 3 0.18 -4.45 12.61
N ILE A 4 -0.11 -5.76 12.59
CA ILE A 4 -1.14 -6.31 11.70
C ILE A 4 -2.51 -5.65 11.93
N SER A 5 -2.82 -5.24 13.15
CA SER A 5 -4.08 -4.58 13.51
C SER A 5 -4.05 -3.05 13.41
N SER A 6 -2.89 -2.40 13.56
CA SER A 6 -2.78 -0.93 13.68
C SER A 6 -2.16 -0.23 12.47
N TRP A 7 -1.76 -0.97 11.42
CA TRP A 7 -1.11 -0.38 10.25
C TRP A 7 -1.96 0.68 9.54
N LYS A 8 -3.30 0.54 9.53
CA LYS A 8 -4.22 1.49 8.90
C LYS A 8 -4.12 2.88 9.52
N GLU A 9 -4.09 2.95 10.84
CA GLU A 9 -4.00 4.21 11.60
C GLU A 9 -2.65 4.90 11.37
N LYS A 10 -1.59 4.12 11.20
CA LYS A 10 -0.22 4.61 10.98
C LYS A 10 0.10 4.85 9.50
N PHE A 11 -0.79 4.50 8.57
CA PHE A 11 -0.53 4.57 7.15
C PHE A 11 -0.55 6.02 6.65
N LYS A 12 0.63 6.54 6.32
CA LYS A 12 0.78 7.85 5.68
C LYS A 12 1.13 7.69 4.20
N ILE A 13 0.17 8.05 3.34
CA ILE A 13 0.35 8.00 1.89
C ILE A 13 1.33 9.08 1.42
N CYS A 14 2.32 8.72 0.63
CA CYS A 14 3.18 9.68 -0.07
C CYS A 14 2.65 9.94 -1.49
N VAL A 15 3.17 10.98 -2.15
CA VAL A 15 2.74 11.37 -3.51
C VAL A 15 2.88 10.22 -4.51
N TYR A 16 3.95 9.42 -4.42
CA TYR A 16 4.17 8.28 -5.31
C TYR A 16 3.19 7.13 -5.03
N ALA A 17 2.94 6.82 -3.76
CA ALA A 17 1.96 5.80 -3.37
C ALA A 17 0.55 6.20 -3.81
N LYS A 18 0.20 7.50 -3.72
CA LYS A 18 -1.06 8.03 -4.22
C LYS A 18 -1.20 7.83 -5.73
N LYS A 19 -0.19 8.23 -6.53
CA LYS A 19 -0.20 8.02 -7.98
C LYS A 19 -0.39 6.54 -8.37
N LEU A 20 0.23 5.62 -7.63
CA LEU A 20 0.07 4.19 -7.85
C LEU A 20 -1.36 3.73 -7.53
N ILE A 21 -1.87 4.10 -6.37
CA ILE A 21 -3.22 3.72 -5.92
C ILE A 21 -4.28 4.28 -6.87
N ASP A 22 -4.21 5.56 -7.23
CA ASP A 22 -5.14 6.20 -8.16
C ASP A 22 -5.17 5.46 -9.52
N LYS A 23 -4.00 5.03 -10.02
CA LYS A 23 -3.90 4.27 -11.27
C LYS A 23 -4.48 2.86 -11.15
N LEU A 24 -4.27 2.20 -10.01
CA LEU A 24 -4.82 0.87 -9.75
C LEU A 24 -6.35 0.92 -9.57
N GLU A 25 -6.87 1.92 -8.87
CA GLU A 25 -8.30 2.15 -8.73
C GLU A 25 -8.94 2.37 -10.10
N TYR A 26 -8.33 3.19 -10.96
CA TYR A 26 -8.77 3.36 -12.34
C TYR A 26 -8.76 2.05 -13.14
N LEU A 27 -7.67 1.27 -13.09
CA LEU A 27 -7.58 0.01 -13.83
C LEU A 27 -8.58 -1.04 -13.31
N ASN A 28 -8.82 -1.07 -12.00
CA ASN A 28 -9.80 -1.94 -11.37
C ASN A 28 -11.22 -1.73 -11.92
N THR A 29 -11.59 -0.53 -12.35
CA THR A 29 -12.89 -0.28 -12.99
C THR A 29 -13.03 -0.92 -14.37
N LYS A 30 -11.92 -1.33 -15.01
CA LYS A 30 -11.89 -1.82 -16.39
C LYS A 30 -11.66 -3.32 -16.50
N VAL A 31 -11.08 -3.94 -15.49
CA VAL A 31 -10.71 -5.36 -15.51
C VAL A 31 -11.80 -6.21 -14.88
N LYS A 32 -11.95 -7.45 -15.34
CA LYS A 32 -12.89 -8.43 -14.76
C LYS A 32 -12.45 -8.91 -13.37
N ASN A 33 -11.15 -8.90 -13.10
CA ASN A 33 -10.56 -9.34 -11.84
C ASN A 33 -9.76 -8.19 -11.22
N PRO A 34 -10.40 -7.34 -10.39
CA PRO A 34 -9.73 -6.24 -9.73
C PRO A 34 -8.76 -6.74 -8.64
N VAL A 35 -7.73 -5.96 -8.37
CA VAL A 35 -6.79 -6.22 -7.27
C VAL A 35 -7.27 -5.56 -5.97
N ASP A 36 -6.94 -6.17 -4.83
CA ASP A 36 -7.27 -5.59 -3.53
C ASP A 36 -6.36 -4.40 -3.22
N ILE A 37 -6.94 -3.20 -3.27
CA ILE A 37 -6.25 -1.95 -2.97
C ILE A 37 -5.84 -1.87 -1.49
N GLU A 38 -6.59 -2.48 -0.59
CA GLU A 38 -6.26 -2.49 0.83
C GLU A 38 -5.00 -3.32 1.10
N GLU A 39 -4.90 -4.48 0.48
CA GLU A 39 -3.72 -5.34 0.57
C GLU A 39 -2.47 -4.65 -0.01
N ILE A 40 -2.65 -3.89 -1.10
CA ILE A 40 -1.57 -3.06 -1.67
C ILE A 40 -1.16 -1.94 -0.71
N LYS A 41 -2.11 -1.23 -0.09
CA LYS A 41 -1.83 -0.20 0.94
C LYS A 41 -1.06 -0.80 2.12
N LYS A 42 -1.45 -1.99 2.56
CA LYS A 42 -0.77 -2.76 3.61
C LYS A 42 0.66 -3.13 3.21
N GLY A 43 0.86 -3.59 1.98
CA GLY A 43 2.19 -3.87 1.42
C GLY A 43 3.09 -2.63 1.41
N ILE A 44 2.58 -1.49 0.93
CA ILE A 44 3.31 -0.22 0.91
C ILE A 44 3.72 0.21 2.33
N TYR A 45 2.82 0.07 3.31
CA TYR A 45 3.15 0.36 4.71
C TYR A 45 4.33 -0.47 5.20
N TYR A 46 4.29 -1.79 4.99
CA TYR A 46 5.31 -2.69 5.51
C TYR A 46 6.65 -2.55 4.80
N VAL A 47 6.65 -2.34 3.48
CA VAL A 47 7.88 -2.01 2.75
C VAL A 47 8.51 -0.75 3.33
N ARG A 48 7.75 0.32 3.56
CA ARG A 48 8.33 1.53 4.16
C ARG A 48 8.85 1.30 5.58
N LYS A 49 8.12 0.52 6.39
CA LYS A 49 8.47 0.25 7.77
C LYS A 49 9.73 -0.60 7.90
N TYR A 50 9.86 -1.67 7.12
CA TYR A 50 10.91 -2.66 7.29
C TYR A 50 12.06 -2.51 6.29
N HIS A 51 11.77 -2.10 5.06
CA HIS A 51 12.77 -1.95 4.00
C HIS A 51 13.61 -0.68 4.16
N GLY A 52 13.08 0.36 4.82
CA GLY A 52 13.85 1.55 5.20
C GLY A 52 14.81 1.33 6.37
N LEU A 53 14.64 0.25 7.14
CA LEU A 53 15.51 -0.15 8.24
C LEU A 53 16.56 -1.19 7.81
N GLN A 54 16.47 -1.73 6.60
CA GLN A 54 17.52 -2.57 6.04
C GLN A 54 18.67 -1.67 5.61
N MET A 55 19.84 -1.86 6.24
CA MET A 55 21.07 -1.20 5.80
C MET A 55 21.33 -1.58 4.34
N ARG A 56 21.55 -0.56 3.50
CA ARG A 56 22.02 -0.72 2.13
C ARG A 56 23.50 -1.03 2.11
#